data_AF-A0A166AGL0-F1
#
_entry.id   AF-A0A166AGL0-F1
#
_cell.length_a   1.000
_cell.length_b   1.000
_cell.length_c   1.000
_cell.angle_alpha   90.00
_cell.angle_beta   90.00
_cell.angle_gamma   90.00
#
_symmetry.space_group_name_H-M   'P 1'
#
loop_
_entity.id
_entity.type
_entity.pdbx_description
1 polymer ?
#
loop_
_entity_poly.entity_id
_entity_poly.type
_entity_poly.pdbx_seq_one_letter_code
_entity_poly.pdbx_strand_id
1 'polypeptide(L)'
;MEPAMMIANGKEGHPRARLTMTGNQRQAIANGFEEGHYVMGISILDELCDREEYLPDHPLIRQLLYLSIYPYEPAQDSMDGNDLKRATFPNLAAADAANALLRDLADRMPPSHLLAALPFYPAIGKTPYSSPPRTNFDYSSNFQMVKEAERLAHCRSCWDILKQGFVPPLSLVRRTLPGSPTKRHFIESTSTAVASPSIIAPESWNTLHWLLRLFERDEQETERITGSHYSPLLLTQIPDRRSERGTKWDATVPLDIAFFCVERGDHEEEGQRLLTLLCNLTFSSDFDGLMFVNSLATRFFPGYEHIDLVLSFLPERTRFAVCRALLARPVSGERRGRTRTQPIARRKKADGVTNESAPSSISAASVINSTLHSLSSPTEVVQLLGSSWGEEADACIVKLHLFDSYLDLRQSVPTGEDDADWTSMVQTGAMNQIVEATFASREDPKDHLLAKLATCS
;
A
#
# COMPACT_ATOMS: atom_id res chain seq x y z
N MET A 1 -1.56 -41.47 -26.74
CA MET A 1 -2.61 -41.53 -25.71
C MET A 1 -2.85 -40.10 -25.26
N GLU A 2 -3.79 -39.43 -25.90
CA GLU A 2 -4.21 -38.07 -25.54
C GLU A 2 -5.11 -38.13 -24.30
N PRO A 3 -4.91 -37.29 -23.28
CA PRO A 3 -5.80 -37.24 -22.13
C PRO A 3 -7.09 -36.50 -22.53
N ALA A 4 -8.21 -37.21 -22.47
CA ALA A 4 -9.54 -36.66 -22.65
C ALA A 4 -9.86 -35.70 -21.49
N MET A 5 -9.77 -34.39 -21.76
CA MET A 5 -10.33 -33.35 -20.88
C MET A 5 -11.85 -33.49 -20.86
N MET A 6 -12.40 -34.09 -19.80
CA MET A 6 -13.81 -33.96 -19.47
C MET A 6 -14.09 -32.53 -18.99
N ILE A 7 -14.58 -31.70 -19.90
CA ILE A 7 -15.16 -30.40 -19.55
C ILE A 7 -16.49 -30.68 -18.85
N ALA A 8 -16.48 -30.59 -17.52
CA ALA A 8 -17.69 -30.64 -16.72
C ALA A 8 -18.54 -29.41 -17.03
N ASN A 9 -19.60 -29.58 -17.82
CA ASN A 9 -20.65 -28.58 -18.04
C ASN A 9 -21.47 -28.39 -16.76
N GLY A 10 -20.90 -27.70 -15.77
CA GLY A 10 -21.67 -27.12 -14.68
C GLY A 10 -22.60 -26.07 -15.28
N LYS A 11 -23.91 -26.21 -15.06
CA LYS A 11 -24.89 -25.16 -15.36
C LYS A 11 -24.53 -23.93 -14.53
N GLU A 12 -23.75 -23.02 -15.10
CA GLU A 12 -23.56 -21.68 -14.57
C GLU A 12 -24.94 -21.03 -14.46
N GLY A 13 -25.48 -20.97 -13.24
CA GLY A 13 -26.67 -20.18 -12.96
C GLY A 13 -26.35 -18.76 -13.37
N HIS A 14 -27.08 -18.22 -14.35
CA HIS A 14 -26.95 -16.83 -14.73
C HIS A 14 -27.04 -15.97 -13.46
N PRO A 15 -26.02 -15.13 -13.17
CA PRO A 15 -26.06 -14.28 -12.00
C PRO A 15 -27.32 -13.43 -12.11
N ARG A 16 -28.20 -13.53 -11.11
CA ARG A 16 -29.40 -12.68 -11.05
C ARG A 16 -28.90 -11.23 -11.11
N ALA A 17 -29.50 -10.46 -12.01
CA ALA A 17 -29.16 -9.05 -12.14
C ALA A 17 -29.44 -8.37 -10.80
N ARG A 18 -28.39 -7.87 -10.14
CA ARG A 18 -28.51 -7.16 -8.86
C ARG A 18 -29.41 -5.94 -9.05
N LEU A 19 -30.31 -5.72 -8.09
CA LEU A 19 -31.31 -4.66 -8.17
C LEU A 19 -30.67 -3.30 -7.84
N THR A 20 -31.30 -2.22 -8.32
CA THR A 20 -30.93 -0.84 -7.95
C THR A 20 -31.95 -0.31 -6.94
N MET A 21 -31.48 0.38 -5.90
CA MET A 21 -32.35 0.89 -4.85
C MET A 21 -33.40 1.85 -5.43
N THR A 22 -34.64 1.73 -4.94
CA THR A 22 -35.72 2.66 -5.29
C THR A 22 -35.49 4.04 -4.66
N GLY A 23 -36.10 5.08 -5.22
CA GLY A 23 -36.03 6.44 -4.65
C GLY A 23 -36.50 6.51 -3.19
N ASN A 24 -37.54 5.76 -2.83
CA ASN A 24 -38.11 5.75 -1.49
C ASN A 24 -37.16 5.09 -0.47
N GLN A 25 -36.54 3.96 -0.83
CA GLN A 25 -35.55 3.29 0.02
C GLN A 25 -34.35 4.20 0.30
N ARG A 26 -33.85 4.89 -0.74
CA ARG A 26 -32.77 5.87 -0.59
C ARG A 26 -33.16 7.04 0.30
N GLN A 27 -34.38 7.58 0.13
CA GLN A 27 -34.87 8.67 0.96
C GLN A 27 -34.98 8.26 2.43
N ALA A 28 -35.40 7.02 2.72
CA ALA A 28 -35.49 6.53 4.09
C ALA A 28 -34.11 6.51 4.79
N ILE A 29 -33.07 6.04 4.11
CA ILE A 29 -31.69 6.04 4.63
C ILE A 29 -31.19 7.47 4.79
N ALA A 30 -31.41 8.31 3.78
CA ALA A 30 -31.00 9.71 3.80
C ALA A 30 -31.63 10.45 4.98
N ASN A 31 -32.94 10.31 5.20
CA ASN A 31 -33.64 10.92 6.35
C ASN A 31 -33.00 10.49 7.68
N GLY A 32 -32.68 9.19 7.83
CA GLY A 32 -31.99 8.70 9.02
C GLY A 32 -30.64 9.37 9.25
N PHE A 33 -29.86 9.58 8.19
CA PHE A 33 -28.57 10.28 8.28
C PHE A 33 -28.72 11.78 8.53
N GLU A 34 -29.73 12.41 7.94
CA GLU A 34 -30.05 13.83 8.11
C GLU A 34 -30.50 14.15 9.55
N GLU A 35 -31.27 13.26 10.16
CA GLU A 35 -31.77 13.40 11.53
C GLU A 35 -30.73 12.98 12.61
N GLY A 36 -29.53 12.54 12.21
CA GLY A 36 -28.51 12.02 13.12
C GLY A 36 -28.78 10.61 13.63
N HIS A 37 -29.81 9.94 13.10
CA HIS A 37 -30.15 8.54 13.35
C HIS A 37 -29.33 7.58 12.47
N TYR A 38 -28.00 7.76 12.48
CA TYR A 38 -27.07 7.04 11.61
C TYR A 38 -27.18 5.51 11.72
N VAL A 39 -27.24 4.97 12.94
CA VAL A 39 -27.36 3.52 13.19
C VAL A 39 -28.63 2.95 12.55
N MET A 40 -29.75 3.66 12.63
CA MET A 40 -31.00 3.25 12.01
C MET A 40 -30.87 3.27 10.47
N GLY A 41 -30.32 4.33 9.90
CA GLY A 41 -30.09 4.42 8.45
C GLY A 41 -29.15 3.32 7.93
N ILE A 42 -28.09 2.99 8.68
CA ILE A 42 -27.16 1.91 8.37
C ILE A 42 -27.87 0.56 8.45
N SER A 43 -28.70 0.32 9.47
CA SER A 43 -29.46 -0.93 9.60
C SER A 43 -30.46 -1.13 8.45
N ILE A 44 -31.12 -0.07 7.99
CA ILE A 44 -32.01 -0.13 6.82
C ILE A 44 -31.19 -0.46 5.57
N LEU A 45 -30.03 0.16 5.39
CA LEU A 45 -29.14 -0.13 4.26
C LEU A 45 -28.67 -1.59 4.27
N ASP A 46 -28.30 -2.12 5.43
CA ASP A 46 -27.86 -3.50 5.58
C ASP A 46 -28.97 -4.50 5.23
N GLU A 47 -30.18 -4.31 5.78
CA GLU A 47 -31.34 -5.15 5.50
C GLU A 47 -31.68 -5.19 3.99
N LEU A 48 -31.56 -4.05 3.31
CA LEU A 48 -31.77 -3.95 1.87
C LEU A 48 -30.69 -4.70 1.09
N CYS A 49 -29.41 -4.55 1.47
CA CYS A 49 -28.32 -5.27 0.83
C CYS A 49 -28.46 -6.80 1.02
N ASP A 50 -28.89 -7.24 2.20
CA ASP A 50 -29.06 -8.66 2.54
C ASP A 50 -30.26 -9.32 1.87
N ARG A 51 -31.45 -8.72 1.97
CA ARG A 51 -32.70 -9.38 1.56
C ARG A 51 -32.98 -9.30 0.08
N GLU A 52 -32.59 -8.20 -0.54
CA GLU A 52 -32.98 -7.86 -1.92
C GLU A 52 -31.77 -7.86 -2.88
N GLU A 53 -30.60 -8.30 -2.41
CA GLU A 53 -29.33 -8.35 -3.17
C GLU A 53 -28.99 -6.99 -3.82
N TYR A 54 -29.37 -5.88 -3.17
CA TYR A 54 -29.11 -4.54 -3.68
C TYR A 54 -27.63 -4.19 -3.64
N LEU A 55 -27.20 -3.39 -4.62
CA LEU A 55 -25.93 -2.71 -4.59
C LEU A 55 -26.11 -1.30 -4.01
N PRO A 56 -25.38 -0.92 -2.93
CA PRO A 56 -25.42 0.43 -2.40
C PRO A 56 -24.82 1.39 -3.43
N ASP A 57 -25.48 2.53 -3.59
CA ASP A 57 -24.97 3.59 -4.46
C ASP A 57 -23.65 4.16 -3.90
N HIS A 58 -22.74 4.57 -4.78
CA HIS A 58 -21.42 5.09 -4.38
C HIS A 58 -21.45 6.22 -3.33
N PRO A 59 -22.39 7.19 -3.36
CA PRO A 59 -22.50 8.20 -2.32
C PRO A 59 -22.81 7.61 -0.93
N LEU A 60 -23.54 6.50 -0.84
CA LEU A 60 -23.80 5.84 0.45
C LEU A 60 -22.54 5.17 0.99
N ILE A 61 -21.76 4.51 0.12
CA ILE A 61 -20.45 3.94 0.49
C ILE A 61 -19.51 5.04 1.01
N ARG A 62 -19.47 6.21 0.34
CA ARG A 62 -18.70 7.37 0.82
C ARG A 62 -19.17 7.87 2.17
N GLN A 63 -20.49 7.91 2.41
CA GLN A 63 -21.03 8.31 3.71
C GLN A 63 -20.64 7.32 4.82
N LEU A 64 -20.69 6.01 4.56
CA LEU A 64 -20.20 5.00 5.50
C LEU A 64 -18.71 5.17 5.80
N LEU A 65 -17.88 5.41 4.77
CA LEU A 65 -16.45 5.66 4.95
C LEU A 65 -16.18 6.94 5.75
N TYR A 66 -16.95 8.01 5.50
CA TYR A 66 -16.86 9.23 6.28
C TYR A 66 -17.20 8.98 7.76
N LEU A 67 -18.25 8.21 8.05
CA LEU A 67 -18.62 7.83 9.41
C LEU A 67 -17.53 6.96 10.08
N SER A 68 -16.89 6.07 9.31
CA SER A 68 -15.80 5.20 9.78
C SER A 68 -14.57 5.98 10.27
N ILE A 69 -14.17 7.02 9.53
CA ILE A 69 -12.97 7.83 9.83
C ILE A 69 -13.26 9.08 10.66
N TYR A 70 -14.50 9.25 11.12
CA TYR A 70 -14.90 10.47 11.81
C TYR A 70 -14.26 10.53 13.22
N PRO A 71 -13.56 11.62 13.56
CA PRO A 71 -12.97 11.78 14.90
C PRO A 71 -14.09 12.00 15.92
N TYR A 72 -14.34 10.99 16.76
CA TYR A 72 -15.26 11.10 17.88
C TYR A 72 -14.50 11.61 19.10
N GLU A 73 -14.82 12.81 19.57
CA GLU A 73 -14.40 13.27 20.90
C GLU A 73 -15.46 12.78 21.90
N PRO A 74 -15.07 12.08 23.00
CA PRO A 74 -16.03 11.75 24.04
C PRO A 74 -16.63 13.06 24.55
N ALA A 75 -17.96 13.16 24.54
CA ALA A 75 -18.65 14.36 24.96
C ALA A 75 -18.20 14.72 26.38
N GLN A 76 -17.38 15.77 26.51
CA GLN A 76 -17.25 16.44 27.80
C GLN A 76 -18.59 17.10 28.04
N ASP A 77 -19.23 16.80 29.17
CA ASP A 77 -20.57 17.24 29.59
C ASP A 77 -20.65 18.78 29.73
N SER A 78 -20.43 19.54 28.66
CA SER A 78 -20.61 20.98 28.61
C SER A 78 -22.07 21.23 28.24
N MET A 79 -22.91 21.53 29.22
CA MET A 79 -24.34 21.89 29.08
C MET A 79 -24.56 23.28 28.43
N ASP A 80 -23.82 23.59 27.36
CA ASP A 80 -24.03 24.82 26.60
C ASP A 80 -25.04 24.51 25.49
N GLY A 81 -26.14 25.28 25.42
CA GLY A 81 -27.35 25.09 24.60
C GLY A 81 -27.21 25.08 23.06
N ASN A 82 -26.10 24.58 22.54
CA ASN A 82 -25.86 24.22 21.14
C ASN A 82 -26.13 22.71 20.88
N ASP A 83 -26.76 22.02 21.83
CA ASP A 83 -26.98 20.57 21.86
C ASP A 83 -27.75 20.04 20.65
N LEU A 84 -28.67 20.84 20.09
CA LEU A 84 -29.46 20.42 18.94
C LEU A 84 -28.62 20.23 17.66
N LYS A 85 -27.53 20.99 17.50
CA LYS A 85 -26.58 20.80 16.39
C LYS A 85 -25.57 19.68 16.66
N ARG A 86 -25.33 19.37 17.94
CA ARG A 86 -24.47 18.25 18.32
C ARG A 86 -25.14 16.91 18.10
N ALA A 87 -26.47 16.84 18.27
CA ALA A 87 -27.26 15.64 18.05
C ALA A 87 -27.13 15.07 16.62
N THR A 88 -26.80 15.90 15.64
CA THR A 88 -26.59 15.47 14.25
C THR A 88 -25.16 15.05 13.92
N PHE A 89 -24.18 15.15 14.83
CA PHE A 89 -22.83 14.68 14.52
C PHE A 89 -22.70 13.16 14.67
N PRO A 90 -21.87 12.51 13.84
CA PRO A 90 -21.55 11.10 14.02
C PRO A 90 -21.04 10.83 15.43
N ASN A 91 -21.55 9.77 16.04
CA ASN A 91 -21.13 9.28 17.36
C ASN A 91 -20.41 7.92 17.20
N LEU A 92 -19.84 7.41 18.29
CA LEU A 92 -19.11 6.15 18.29
C LEU A 92 -19.96 4.98 17.76
N ALA A 93 -21.24 4.90 18.17
CA ALA A 93 -22.15 3.86 17.70
C ALA A 93 -22.38 3.90 16.18
N ALA A 94 -22.42 5.10 15.58
CA ALA A 94 -22.51 5.28 14.13
C ALA A 94 -21.23 4.82 13.42
N ALA A 95 -20.06 5.14 13.96
CA ALA A 95 -18.78 4.69 13.43
C ALA A 95 -18.67 3.15 13.50
N ASP A 96 -19.03 2.54 14.63
CA ASP A 96 -19.04 1.08 14.81
C ASP A 96 -20.00 0.38 13.84
N ALA A 97 -21.22 0.90 13.70
CA ALA A 97 -22.20 0.37 12.75
C ALA A 97 -21.71 0.50 11.30
N ALA A 98 -21.07 1.62 10.95
CA ALA A 98 -20.51 1.82 9.62
C ALA A 98 -19.35 0.86 9.35
N ASN A 99 -18.45 0.67 10.32
CA ASN A 99 -17.33 -0.27 10.23
C ASN A 99 -17.82 -1.73 10.08
N ALA A 100 -18.84 -2.12 10.84
CA ALA A 100 -19.45 -3.44 10.74
C ALA A 100 -20.05 -3.67 9.34
N LEU A 101 -20.86 -2.72 8.85
CA LEU A 101 -21.47 -2.83 7.53
C LEU A 101 -20.42 -2.82 6.41
N LEU A 102 -19.41 -1.94 6.47
CA LEU A 102 -18.35 -1.89 5.47
C LEU A 102 -17.59 -3.22 5.38
N ARG A 103 -17.28 -3.85 6.52
CA ARG A 103 -16.62 -5.16 6.57
C ARG A 103 -17.47 -6.23 5.90
N ASP A 104 -18.76 -6.26 6.22
CA ASP A 104 -19.69 -7.25 5.68
C ASP A 104 -19.97 -7.04 4.18
N LEU A 105 -20.11 -5.78 3.72
CA LEU A 105 -20.16 -5.44 2.30
C LEU A 105 -18.88 -5.89 1.58
N ALA A 106 -17.71 -5.74 2.20
CA ALA A 106 -16.44 -6.20 1.65
C ALA A 106 -16.37 -7.72 1.47
N ASP A 107 -17.27 -8.51 2.06
CA ASP A 107 -17.38 -9.96 1.85
C ASP A 107 -18.45 -10.34 0.81
N ARG A 108 -19.57 -9.62 0.81
CA ARG A 108 -20.72 -9.94 -0.05
C ARG A 108 -20.64 -9.33 -1.44
N MET A 109 -19.88 -8.25 -1.61
CA MET A 109 -19.88 -7.46 -2.85
C MET A 109 -18.57 -7.57 -3.62
N PRO A 110 -18.61 -7.41 -4.96
CA PRO A 110 -17.39 -7.32 -5.77
C PRO A 110 -16.53 -6.12 -5.33
N PRO A 111 -15.22 -6.30 -5.14
CA PRO A 111 -14.32 -5.20 -4.78
C PRO A 111 -14.38 -4.01 -5.75
N SER A 112 -14.58 -4.30 -7.04
CA SER A 112 -14.69 -3.30 -8.11
C SER A 112 -15.88 -2.35 -7.92
N HIS A 113 -17.00 -2.81 -7.37
CA HIS A 113 -18.16 -1.96 -7.06
C HIS A 113 -17.87 -1.04 -5.88
N LEU A 114 -17.27 -1.59 -4.82
CA LEU A 114 -17.01 -0.83 -3.60
C LEU A 114 -15.93 0.23 -3.81
N LEU A 115 -14.82 -0.13 -4.48
CA LEU A 115 -13.74 0.80 -4.77
C LEU A 115 -14.10 1.86 -5.81
N ALA A 116 -15.11 1.64 -6.65
CA ALA A 116 -15.61 2.67 -7.58
C ALA A 116 -16.26 3.87 -6.86
N ALA A 117 -16.55 3.76 -5.55
CA ALA A 117 -16.96 4.88 -4.73
C ALA A 117 -15.82 5.86 -4.40
N LEU A 118 -14.57 5.39 -4.52
CA LEU A 118 -13.33 6.11 -4.25
C LEU A 118 -12.64 6.56 -5.55
N PRO A 119 -11.79 7.60 -5.49
CA PRO A 119 -11.00 8.01 -6.63
C PRO A 119 -9.96 6.94 -6.97
N PHE A 120 -9.65 6.83 -8.26
CA PHE A 120 -8.62 5.95 -8.80
C PHE A 120 -7.86 6.67 -9.90
N TYR A 121 -6.60 6.29 -10.12
CA TYR A 121 -5.82 6.80 -11.24
C TYR A 121 -6.29 6.14 -12.54
N PRO A 122 -6.54 6.91 -13.60
CA PRO A 122 -6.98 6.34 -14.87
C PRO A 122 -5.88 5.46 -15.46
N ALA A 123 -6.27 4.35 -16.10
CA ALA A 123 -5.33 3.47 -16.79
C ALA A 123 -4.49 4.23 -17.82
N ILE A 124 -3.27 3.74 -18.08
CA ILE A 124 -2.31 4.34 -19.00
C ILE A 124 -2.98 4.56 -20.37
N GLY A 125 -2.82 5.75 -20.94
CA GLY A 125 -3.39 6.12 -22.24
C GLY A 125 -4.87 6.52 -22.22
N LYS A 126 -5.59 6.40 -21.10
CA LYS A 126 -6.96 6.93 -20.97
C LYS A 126 -6.94 8.41 -20.56
N THR A 127 -7.98 9.13 -20.97
CA THR A 127 -8.15 10.57 -20.68
C THR A 127 -8.11 10.83 -19.17
N PRO A 128 -7.50 11.94 -18.73
CA PRO A 128 -7.32 12.23 -17.31
C PRO A 128 -8.68 12.40 -16.61
N TYR A 129 -8.82 11.72 -15.47
CA TYR A 129 -9.91 11.87 -14.50
C TYR A 129 -11.32 11.87 -15.11
N SER A 130 -11.85 10.68 -15.42
CA SER A 130 -13.29 10.51 -15.30
C SER A 130 -13.61 10.69 -13.82
N SER A 131 -14.12 11.86 -13.43
CA SER A 131 -14.72 12.02 -12.10
C SER A 131 -15.67 10.84 -11.89
N PRO A 132 -15.70 10.20 -10.71
CA PRO A 132 -16.65 9.15 -10.45
C PRO A 132 -18.03 9.66 -10.89
N PRO A 133 -18.84 8.83 -11.58
CA PRO A 133 -20.06 9.28 -12.24
C PRO A 133 -20.83 10.12 -11.24
N ARG A 134 -20.96 11.42 -11.54
CA ARG A 134 -21.84 12.30 -10.78
C ARG A 134 -23.21 11.76 -11.07
N THR A 135 -23.71 10.99 -10.13
CA THR A 135 -25.12 10.66 -10.15
C THR A 135 -25.82 12.01 -10.04
N ASN A 136 -26.68 12.32 -11.03
CA ASN A 136 -27.55 13.49 -11.02
C ASN A 136 -28.63 13.31 -9.93
N PHE A 137 -28.23 12.91 -8.73
CA PHE A 137 -29.09 12.97 -7.58
C PHE A 137 -29.14 14.42 -7.17
N ASP A 138 -30.34 14.97 -7.25
CA ASP A 138 -30.71 16.26 -6.71
C ASP A 138 -30.77 16.18 -5.17
N TYR A 139 -29.69 15.67 -4.56
CA TYR A 139 -29.38 15.97 -3.17
C TYR A 139 -29.01 17.46 -3.16
N SER A 140 -30.02 18.34 -3.23
CA SER A 140 -29.94 19.72 -2.74
C SER A 140 -29.80 19.76 -1.20
N SER A 141 -29.23 18.69 -0.66
CA SER A 141 -29.25 18.34 0.73
C SER A 141 -28.14 19.19 1.34
N ASN A 142 -28.57 20.26 2.01
CA ASN A 142 -27.68 21.25 2.63
C ASN A 142 -26.86 20.67 3.80
N PHE A 143 -26.90 19.35 4.00
CA PHE A 143 -26.34 18.64 5.12
C PHE A 143 -24.82 18.58 5.01
N GLN A 144 -24.20 18.87 6.14
CA GLN A 144 -22.76 18.95 6.24
C GLN A 144 -22.12 17.57 6.01
N MET A 145 -22.69 16.50 6.57
CA MET A 145 -22.14 15.14 6.45
C MET A 145 -22.05 14.69 4.98
N VAL A 146 -23.12 14.83 4.20
CA VAL A 146 -23.13 14.46 2.78
C VAL A 146 -22.08 15.25 1.99
N LYS A 147 -21.94 16.55 2.27
CA LYS A 147 -20.94 17.41 1.63
C LYS A 147 -19.51 17.01 2.00
N GLU A 148 -19.27 16.66 3.26
CA GLU A 148 -17.95 16.20 3.71
C GLU A 148 -17.61 14.81 3.15
N ALA A 149 -18.58 13.89 3.13
CA ALA A 149 -18.42 12.58 2.50
C ALA A 149 -18.12 12.69 1.00
N GLU A 150 -18.72 13.66 0.29
CA GLU A 150 -18.44 13.87 -1.13
C GLU A 150 -16.98 14.31 -1.40
N ARG A 151 -16.27 14.87 -0.39
CA ARG A 151 -14.83 15.16 -0.52
C ARG A 151 -14.00 13.90 -0.74
N LEU A 152 -14.49 12.74 -0.29
CA LEU A 152 -13.83 11.45 -0.56
C LEU A 152 -13.72 11.20 -2.08
N ALA A 153 -14.73 11.58 -2.86
CA ALA A 153 -14.71 11.45 -4.33
C ALA A 153 -13.65 12.35 -5.01
N HIS A 154 -13.12 13.33 -4.29
CA HIS A 154 -12.14 14.30 -4.76
C HIS A 154 -10.74 14.08 -4.18
N CYS A 155 -10.53 12.99 -3.43
CA CYS A 155 -9.20 12.61 -2.98
C CYS A 155 -8.32 12.25 -4.19
N ARG A 156 -7.00 12.36 -4.01
CA ARG A 156 -6.07 11.99 -5.09
C ARG A 156 -5.93 10.47 -5.19
N SER A 157 -5.94 9.80 -4.04
CA SER A 157 -5.94 8.34 -3.90
C SER A 157 -6.71 7.91 -2.64
N CYS A 158 -7.10 6.63 -2.54
CA CYS A 158 -7.70 6.09 -1.33
C CYS A 158 -6.82 6.27 -0.08
N TRP A 159 -5.49 6.28 -0.24
CA TRP A 159 -4.53 6.45 0.84
C TRP A 159 -4.60 7.81 1.55
N ASP A 160 -5.09 8.85 0.87
CA ASP A 160 -5.21 10.18 1.48
C ASP A 160 -6.28 10.22 2.58
N ILE A 161 -7.26 9.32 2.50
CA ILE A 161 -8.37 9.20 3.45
C ILE A 161 -7.86 8.76 4.84
N LEU A 162 -6.75 8.03 4.87
CA LEU A 162 -6.16 7.49 6.09
C LEU A 162 -5.39 8.53 6.91
N LYS A 163 -5.03 9.68 6.31
CA LYS A 163 -4.11 10.64 6.93
C LYS A 163 -4.74 11.37 8.10
N GLN A 164 -3.92 11.65 9.13
CA GLN A 164 -4.35 12.50 10.22
C GLN A 164 -4.81 13.87 9.72
N GLY A 165 -5.99 14.31 10.17
CA GLY A 165 -6.59 15.59 9.79
C GLY A 165 -7.33 15.57 8.44
N PHE A 166 -7.52 14.40 7.81
CA PHE A 166 -8.38 14.29 6.64
C PHE A 166 -9.80 14.79 6.93
N VAL A 167 -10.41 14.30 8.02
CA VAL A 167 -11.62 14.88 8.61
C VAL A 167 -11.20 15.81 9.76
N PRO A 168 -11.54 17.12 9.71
CA PRO A 168 -11.18 18.04 10.77
C PRO A 168 -12.01 17.76 12.04
N PRO A 169 -11.40 17.80 13.24
CA PRO A 169 -12.14 17.63 14.49
C PRO A 169 -13.12 18.79 14.71
N LEU A 170 -14.26 18.47 15.33
CA LEU A 170 -15.36 19.40 15.57
C LEU A 170 -14.96 20.67 16.32
N SER A 171 -14.01 20.53 17.25
CA SER A 171 -13.52 21.59 18.13
C SER A 171 -12.91 22.78 17.35
N LEU A 172 -12.41 22.55 16.14
CA LEU A 172 -11.80 23.59 15.28
C LEU A 172 -12.80 24.36 14.42
N VAL A 173 -14.04 23.87 14.24
CA VAL A 173 -15.06 24.54 13.41
C VAL A 173 -15.87 25.57 14.22
N ARG A 174 -15.25 26.19 15.23
CA ARG A 174 -15.84 27.37 15.89
C ARG A 174 -15.92 28.50 14.87
N ARG A 175 -17.09 28.61 14.24
CA ARG A 175 -17.43 29.62 13.23
C ARG A 175 -17.02 30.97 13.78
N THR A 176 -16.00 31.57 13.17
CA THR A 176 -15.79 33.00 13.29
C THR A 176 -17.07 33.67 12.80
N LEU A 177 -17.79 34.31 13.72
CA LEU A 177 -19.04 34.99 13.39
C LEU A 177 -18.78 35.96 12.22
N PRO A 178 -19.51 35.84 11.11
CA PRO A 178 -19.34 36.73 9.96
C PRO A 178 -19.72 38.14 10.41
N GLY A 179 -18.72 39.01 10.56
CA GLY A 179 -18.92 40.40 10.97
C GLY A 179 -18.05 40.87 12.14
N SER A 180 -17.26 40.01 12.79
CA SER A 180 -16.28 40.48 13.77
C SER A 180 -15.06 41.11 13.07
N PRO A 181 -14.85 42.44 13.11
CA PRO A 181 -13.75 43.11 12.43
C PRO A 181 -12.41 42.97 13.19
N THR A 182 -12.38 42.17 14.26
CA THR A 182 -11.21 42.01 15.12
C THR A 182 -10.17 41.13 14.44
N LYS A 183 -9.40 41.81 13.59
CA LYS A 183 -8.13 41.41 12.99
C LYS A 183 -7.30 40.50 13.90
N ARG A 184 -6.96 39.34 13.34
CA ARG A 184 -5.59 38.89 13.09
C ARG A 184 -4.61 39.14 14.24
N HIS A 185 -4.81 38.44 15.34
CA HIS A 185 -3.72 37.84 16.08
C HIS A 185 -4.27 36.51 16.60
N PHE A 186 -4.43 35.52 15.71
CA PHE A 186 -4.35 34.15 16.17
C PHE A 186 -2.89 33.99 16.56
N ILE A 187 -2.61 34.35 17.82
CA ILE A 187 -1.32 34.14 18.43
C ILE A 187 -1.13 32.63 18.32
N GLU A 188 -0.11 32.27 17.54
CA GLU A 188 0.55 30.98 17.49
C GLU A 188 1.19 30.74 18.87
N SER A 189 0.34 30.69 19.90
CA SER A 189 0.63 30.37 21.29
C SER A 189 -0.01 29.00 21.50
N THR A 190 0.74 27.91 21.57
CA THR A 190 2.03 27.73 22.24
C THR A 190 2.79 26.65 21.49
N SER A 191 4.11 26.79 21.44
CA SER A 191 5.06 25.85 20.83
C SER A 191 5.10 24.50 21.56
N THR A 192 4.01 23.75 21.58
CA THR A 192 4.11 22.29 21.67
C THR A 192 4.58 21.85 20.30
N ALA A 193 5.78 21.26 20.23
CA ALA A 193 6.37 20.73 19.00
C ALA A 193 5.26 20.13 18.12
N VAL A 194 5.01 20.73 16.96
CA VAL A 194 4.01 20.25 16.02
C VAL A 194 4.51 18.88 15.60
N ALA A 195 4.05 17.84 16.29
CA ALA A 195 4.34 16.46 15.94
C ALA A 195 3.95 16.31 14.47
N SER A 196 4.87 15.83 13.65
CA SER A 196 4.58 15.53 12.25
C SER A 196 3.27 14.74 12.20
N PRO A 197 2.31 15.13 11.34
CA PRO A 197 1.02 14.46 11.30
C PRO A 197 1.25 12.96 11.07
N SER A 198 0.56 12.15 11.87
CA SER A 198 0.64 10.69 11.75
C SER A 198 0.25 10.26 10.34
N ILE A 199 0.98 9.28 9.80
CA ILE A 199 0.74 8.72 8.47
C ILE A 199 -0.69 8.16 8.39
N ILE A 200 -1.13 7.50 9.47
CA ILE A 200 -2.48 6.98 9.65
C ILE A 200 -3.11 7.65 10.88
N ALA A 201 -4.33 8.16 10.74
CA ALA A 201 -5.13 8.69 11.83
C ALA A 201 -5.61 7.54 12.74
N PRO A 202 -5.70 7.74 14.07
CA PRO A 202 -6.19 6.71 15.00
C PRO A 202 -7.56 6.11 14.61
N GLU A 203 -8.42 6.89 13.99
CA GLU A 203 -9.77 6.47 13.60
C GLU A 203 -9.79 5.75 12.25
N SER A 204 -8.70 5.82 11.48
CA SER A 204 -8.63 5.28 10.11
C SER A 204 -8.17 3.83 10.02
N TRP A 205 -7.82 3.18 11.14
CA TRP A 205 -7.36 1.78 11.14
C TRP A 205 -8.41 0.81 10.56
N ASN A 206 -9.68 0.98 10.92
CA ASN A 206 -10.77 0.17 10.36
C ASN A 206 -10.92 0.37 8.84
N THR A 207 -10.70 1.60 8.36
CA THR A 207 -10.71 1.90 6.92
C THR A 207 -9.50 1.28 6.21
N LEU A 208 -8.30 1.29 6.80
CA LEU A 208 -7.15 0.57 6.26
C LEU A 208 -7.44 -0.93 6.15
N HIS A 209 -7.92 -1.56 7.23
CA HIS A 209 -8.28 -2.97 7.25
C HIS A 209 -9.31 -3.32 6.16
N TRP A 210 -10.32 -2.46 5.98
CA TRP A 210 -11.31 -2.58 4.92
C TRP A 210 -10.69 -2.50 3.51
N LEU A 211 -9.81 -1.53 3.26
CA LEU A 211 -9.11 -1.40 1.97
C LEU A 211 -8.26 -2.64 1.66
N LEU A 212 -7.49 -3.13 2.64
CA LEU A 212 -6.67 -4.34 2.47
C LEU A 212 -7.52 -5.56 2.12
N ARG A 213 -8.64 -5.75 2.81
CA ARG A 213 -9.58 -6.84 2.53
C ARG A 213 -10.13 -6.77 1.10
N LEU A 214 -10.43 -5.58 0.59
CA LEU A 214 -10.89 -5.41 -0.79
C LEU A 214 -9.81 -5.77 -1.81
N PHE A 215 -8.57 -5.35 -1.59
CA PHE A 215 -7.46 -5.66 -2.49
C PHE A 215 -7.11 -7.16 -2.48
N GLU A 216 -7.14 -7.81 -1.33
CA GLU A 216 -6.92 -9.27 -1.23
C GLU A 216 -7.99 -10.06 -1.96
N ARG A 217 -9.27 -9.66 -1.80
CA ARG A 217 -10.35 -10.32 -2.54
C ARG A 217 -10.26 -10.08 -4.05
N ASP A 218 -9.84 -8.89 -4.46
CA ASP A 218 -9.61 -8.56 -5.87
C ASP A 218 -8.46 -9.38 -6.46
N GLU A 219 -7.39 -9.59 -5.70
CA GLU A 219 -6.29 -10.49 -6.06
C GLU A 219 -6.75 -11.94 -6.21
N GLN A 220 -7.51 -12.47 -5.24
CA GLN A 220 -8.07 -13.83 -5.30
C GLN A 220 -9.01 -14.02 -6.50
N GLU A 221 -9.86 -13.02 -6.79
CA GLU A 221 -10.73 -13.05 -7.95
C GLU A 221 -9.94 -13.01 -9.26
N THR A 222 -8.89 -12.19 -9.32
CA THR A 222 -8.00 -12.07 -10.48
C THR A 222 -7.21 -13.35 -10.72
N GLU A 223 -6.70 -13.98 -9.67
CA GLU A 223 -6.01 -15.27 -9.75
C GLU A 223 -6.94 -16.35 -10.29
N ARG A 224 -8.17 -16.43 -9.78
CA ARG A 224 -9.17 -17.40 -10.26
C ARG A 224 -9.51 -17.22 -11.75
N ILE A 225 -9.57 -15.98 -12.24
CA ILE A 225 -9.95 -15.67 -13.62
C ILE A 225 -8.78 -15.79 -14.60
N THR A 226 -7.60 -15.29 -14.21
CA THR A 226 -6.46 -15.09 -15.12
C THR A 226 -5.25 -15.96 -14.79
N GLY A 227 -5.22 -16.58 -13.62
CA GLY A 227 -4.03 -17.26 -13.07
C GLY A 227 -2.93 -16.30 -12.58
N SER A 228 -3.15 -14.98 -12.64
CA SER A 228 -2.18 -13.99 -12.17
C SER A 228 -2.47 -13.59 -10.73
N HIS A 229 -1.47 -13.71 -9.86
CA HIS A 229 -1.59 -13.41 -8.44
C HIS A 229 -1.20 -11.95 -8.14
N TYR A 230 -2.08 -11.01 -8.49
CA TYR A 230 -1.98 -9.59 -8.11
C TYR A 230 -3.36 -8.93 -8.12
N SER A 231 -3.52 -7.81 -7.41
CA SER A 231 -4.74 -6.97 -7.44
C SER A 231 -4.67 -5.85 -8.50
N PRO A 232 -5.46 -5.92 -9.60
CA PRO A 232 -5.57 -4.81 -10.54
C PRO A 232 -6.13 -3.54 -9.91
N LEU A 233 -7.05 -3.65 -8.95
CA LEU A 233 -7.63 -2.47 -8.28
C LEU A 233 -6.60 -1.75 -7.42
N LEU A 234 -5.72 -2.46 -6.70
CA LEU A 234 -4.61 -1.85 -5.98
C LEU A 234 -3.68 -1.09 -6.92
N LEU A 235 -3.38 -1.64 -8.09
CA LEU A 235 -2.55 -0.98 -9.10
C LEU A 235 -3.16 0.37 -9.52
N THR A 236 -4.49 0.47 -9.64
CA THR A 236 -5.17 1.75 -9.95
C THR A 236 -5.08 2.79 -8.82
N GLN A 237 -4.63 2.41 -7.63
CA GLN A 237 -4.43 3.31 -6.49
C GLN A 237 -3.00 3.80 -6.35
N ILE A 238 -2.09 3.37 -7.23
CA ILE A 238 -0.71 3.84 -7.28
C ILE A 238 -0.57 4.82 -8.45
N PRO A 239 -0.07 6.06 -8.23
CA PRO A 239 0.08 7.00 -9.31
C PRO A 239 1.15 6.52 -10.30
N ASP A 240 0.78 6.46 -11.58
CA ASP A 240 1.74 6.42 -12.68
C ASP A 240 2.35 7.83 -12.84
N ARG A 241 3.62 8.00 -12.47
CA ARG A 241 4.36 9.20 -12.86
C ARG A 241 4.68 9.07 -14.34
N ARG A 242 3.80 9.63 -15.18
CA ARG A 242 4.10 9.94 -16.59
C ARG A 242 5.28 10.91 -16.63
N SER A 243 6.50 10.39 -16.70
CA SER A 243 7.66 11.15 -17.10
C SER A 243 7.75 11.09 -18.62
N GLU A 244 8.24 12.16 -19.27
CA GLU A 244 8.59 12.16 -20.70
C GLU A 244 9.57 11.02 -21.08
N ARG A 245 10.19 10.37 -20.08
CA ARG A 245 11.11 9.23 -20.22
C ARG A 245 10.54 7.88 -19.77
N GLY A 246 9.23 7.75 -19.58
CA GLY A 246 8.56 6.49 -19.21
C GLY A 246 7.70 6.59 -17.95
N THR A 247 6.80 5.61 -17.82
CA THR A 247 5.89 5.43 -16.68
C THR A 247 6.69 4.96 -15.46
N LYS A 248 6.71 5.76 -14.40
CA LYS A 248 7.33 5.37 -13.12
C LYS A 248 6.26 5.28 -12.06
N TRP A 249 5.95 4.07 -11.64
CA TRP A 249 5.02 3.86 -10.53
C TRP A 249 5.64 4.37 -9.23
N ASP A 250 4.84 5.10 -8.47
CA ASP A 250 5.27 5.71 -7.22
C ASP A 250 4.55 5.06 -6.04
N ALA A 251 5.06 3.90 -5.64
CA ALA A 251 4.57 3.15 -4.48
C ALA A 251 5.04 3.75 -3.14
N THR A 252 5.50 5.01 -3.10
CA THR A 252 6.03 5.61 -1.87
C THR A 252 4.99 5.64 -0.76
N VAL A 253 3.82 6.20 -1.02
CA VAL A 253 2.74 6.35 -0.03
C VAL A 253 2.30 5.01 0.58
N PRO A 254 1.89 3.98 -0.20
CA PRO A 254 1.47 2.71 0.40
C PRO A 254 2.63 1.98 1.11
N LEU A 255 3.87 2.15 0.67
CA LEU A 255 5.02 1.61 1.40
C LEU A 255 5.29 2.37 2.71
N ASP A 256 5.10 3.69 2.75
CA ASP A 256 5.25 4.46 4.00
C ASP A 256 4.19 4.03 5.02
N ILE A 257 2.97 3.76 4.57
CA ILE A 257 1.89 3.16 5.38
C ILE A 257 2.33 1.80 5.91
N ALA A 258 2.83 0.91 5.05
CA ALA A 258 3.20 -0.43 5.47
C ALA A 258 4.36 -0.44 6.50
N PHE A 259 5.39 0.37 6.29
CA PHE A 259 6.50 0.51 7.25
C PHE A 259 6.01 1.11 8.57
N PHE A 260 5.15 2.13 8.52
CA PHE A 260 4.56 2.72 9.71
C PHE A 260 3.75 1.70 10.53
N CYS A 261 2.99 0.81 9.88
CA CYS A 261 2.27 -0.28 10.54
C CYS A 261 3.23 -1.22 11.30
N VAL A 262 4.35 -1.60 10.68
CA VAL A 262 5.36 -2.48 11.29
C VAL A 262 6.08 -1.78 12.46
N GLU A 263 6.44 -0.51 12.32
CA GLU A 263 7.08 0.29 13.37
C GLU A 263 6.20 0.45 14.62
N ARG A 264 4.88 0.38 14.46
CA ARG A 264 3.92 0.51 15.57
C ARG A 264 3.74 -0.79 16.37
N GLY A 265 3.99 -1.94 15.75
CA GLY A 265 3.92 -3.27 16.36
C GLY A 265 2.50 -3.80 16.61
N ASP A 266 1.56 -2.96 17.05
CA ASP A 266 0.14 -3.33 17.22
C ASP A 266 -0.61 -3.53 15.90
N HIS A 267 -0.05 -3.01 14.80
CA HIS A 267 -0.60 -3.10 13.44
C HIS A 267 0.34 -3.83 12.47
N GLU A 268 1.20 -4.71 12.99
CA GLU A 268 2.16 -5.48 12.20
C GLU A 268 1.46 -6.29 11.09
N GLU A 269 0.30 -6.89 11.38
CA GLU A 269 -0.49 -7.69 10.43
C GLU A 269 -0.93 -6.86 9.22
N GLU A 270 -1.43 -5.63 9.42
CA GLU A 270 -1.78 -4.74 8.31
C GLU A 270 -0.55 -4.36 7.46
N GLY A 271 0.59 -4.18 8.10
CA GLY A 271 1.87 -3.92 7.43
C GLY A 271 2.29 -5.09 6.54
N GLN A 272 2.27 -6.31 7.08
CA GLN A 272 2.57 -7.53 6.35
C GLN A 272 1.63 -7.73 5.15
N ARG A 273 0.31 -7.64 5.38
CA ARG A 273 -0.71 -7.79 4.33
C ARG A 273 -0.50 -6.79 3.19
N LEU A 274 -0.25 -5.52 3.52
CA LEU A 274 0.02 -4.49 2.51
C LEU A 274 1.34 -4.74 1.76
N LEU A 275 2.41 -5.16 2.43
CA LEU A 275 3.67 -5.49 1.77
C LEU A 275 3.51 -6.66 0.81
N THR A 276 2.80 -7.72 1.20
CA THR A 276 2.51 -8.88 0.35
C THR A 276 1.77 -8.44 -0.91
N LEU A 277 0.67 -7.68 -0.77
CA LEU A 277 -0.09 -7.15 -1.90
C LEU A 277 0.79 -6.32 -2.84
N LEU A 278 1.65 -5.44 -2.31
CA LEU A 278 2.56 -4.61 -3.11
C LEU A 278 3.65 -5.44 -3.81
N CYS A 279 4.14 -6.51 -3.18
CA CYS A 279 5.07 -7.45 -3.80
C CYS A 279 4.38 -8.21 -4.94
N ASN A 280 3.14 -8.61 -4.76
CA ASN A 280 2.36 -9.32 -5.77
C ASN A 280 2.14 -8.46 -7.02
N LEU A 281 2.06 -7.14 -6.90
CA LEU A 281 2.02 -6.25 -8.08
C LEU A 281 3.21 -6.45 -9.03
N THR A 282 4.36 -6.93 -8.55
CA THR A 282 5.54 -7.21 -9.40
C THR A 282 5.32 -8.37 -10.38
N PHE A 283 4.26 -9.16 -10.23
CA PHE A 283 3.83 -10.15 -11.21
C PHE A 283 3.10 -9.51 -12.40
N SER A 284 2.66 -8.26 -12.28
CA SER A 284 2.07 -7.53 -13.40
C SER A 284 3.14 -6.90 -14.28
N SER A 285 3.00 -7.05 -15.59
CA SER A 285 3.82 -6.34 -16.59
C SER A 285 3.65 -4.82 -16.54
N ASP A 286 2.52 -4.36 -16.00
CA ASP A 286 2.21 -2.94 -15.92
C ASP A 286 2.98 -2.26 -14.79
N PHE A 287 3.51 -3.01 -13.81
CA PHE A 287 4.18 -2.47 -12.63
C PHE A 287 5.71 -2.63 -12.71
N ASP A 288 6.45 -1.56 -12.41
CA ASP A 288 7.92 -1.57 -12.45
C ASP A 288 8.49 -2.19 -11.17
N GLY A 289 8.62 -3.53 -11.16
CA GLY A 289 9.15 -4.30 -10.03
C GLY A 289 10.57 -3.89 -9.63
N LEU A 290 11.39 -3.45 -10.59
CA LEU A 290 12.76 -3.01 -10.30
C LEU A 290 12.80 -1.69 -9.52
N MET A 291 11.98 -0.71 -9.93
CA MET A 291 11.82 0.53 -9.18
C MET A 291 11.22 0.28 -7.79
N PHE A 292 10.29 -0.66 -7.69
CA PHE A 292 9.71 -1.07 -6.41
C PHE A 292 10.76 -1.66 -5.46
N VAL A 293 11.55 -2.63 -5.91
CA VAL A 293 12.67 -3.23 -5.13
C VAL A 293 13.66 -2.16 -4.69
N ASN A 294 14.01 -1.23 -5.57
CA ASN A 294 14.89 -0.12 -5.20
C ASN A 294 14.25 0.81 -4.16
N SER A 295 12.94 1.04 -4.23
CA SER A 295 12.20 1.85 -3.25
C SER A 295 12.15 1.17 -1.88
N LEU A 296 11.92 -0.15 -1.83
CA LEU A 296 12.07 -0.94 -0.61
C LEU A 296 13.49 -0.85 -0.05
N ALA A 297 14.50 -1.12 -0.87
CA ALA A 297 15.91 -1.05 -0.46
C ALA A 297 16.34 0.35 -0.01
N THR A 298 15.69 1.43 -0.44
CA THR A 298 15.96 2.78 0.07
C THR A 298 15.47 3.01 1.50
N ARG A 299 14.45 2.27 1.97
CA ARG A 299 13.91 2.41 3.32
C ARG A 299 14.72 1.67 4.37
N PHE A 300 15.32 0.54 3.99
CA PHE A 300 16.31 -0.19 4.81
C PHE A 300 17.66 0.53 4.89
N PHE A 301 17.68 1.86 4.99
CA PHE A 301 18.92 2.58 5.25
C PHE A 301 19.57 1.99 6.53
N PRO A 302 20.91 1.89 6.63
CA PRO A 302 21.56 1.28 7.79
C PRO A 302 20.99 1.80 9.12
N GLY A 303 20.65 0.89 10.04
CA GLY A 303 20.00 1.21 11.32
C GLY A 303 18.47 1.21 11.30
N TYR A 304 17.81 0.57 10.31
CA TYR A 304 16.37 0.32 10.39
C TYR A 304 16.08 -0.84 11.36
N GLU A 305 15.53 -0.52 12.53
CA GLU A 305 15.36 -1.46 13.66
C GLU A 305 14.53 -2.70 13.31
N HIS A 306 13.59 -2.59 12.36
CA HIS A 306 12.68 -3.69 11.99
C HIS A 306 13.08 -4.40 10.69
N ILE A 307 14.36 -4.35 10.29
CA ILE A 307 14.81 -4.93 9.01
C ILE A 307 14.54 -6.44 8.92
N ASP A 308 14.82 -7.18 9.98
CA ASP A 308 14.61 -8.63 10.03
C ASP A 308 13.13 -8.99 9.84
N LEU A 309 12.27 -8.28 10.60
CA LEU A 309 10.83 -8.47 10.58
C LEU A 309 10.26 -8.19 9.19
N VAL A 310 10.53 -7.02 8.62
CA VAL A 310 10.02 -6.66 7.29
C VAL A 310 10.56 -7.60 6.22
N LEU A 311 11.84 -7.99 6.26
CA LEU A 311 12.37 -8.97 5.31
C LEU A 311 11.66 -10.30 5.41
N SER A 312 11.30 -10.77 6.61
CA SER A 312 10.56 -12.02 6.79
C SER A 312 9.13 -12.01 6.22
N PHE A 313 8.54 -10.83 6.01
CA PHE A 313 7.25 -10.68 5.34
C PHE A 313 7.30 -10.73 3.82
N LEU A 314 8.47 -10.50 3.22
CA LEU A 314 8.58 -10.42 1.76
C LEU A 314 8.56 -11.82 1.14
N PRO A 315 7.83 -12.03 0.03
CA PRO A 315 7.96 -13.25 -0.77
C PRO A 315 9.41 -13.50 -1.17
N GLU A 316 9.83 -14.76 -1.33
CA GLU A 316 11.23 -15.17 -1.46
C GLU A 316 11.93 -14.44 -2.62
N ARG A 317 11.22 -14.28 -3.75
CA ARG A 317 11.73 -13.54 -4.92
C ARG A 317 12.02 -12.08 -4.61
N THR A 318 11.07 -11.40 -3.95
CA THR A 318 11.22 -9.99 -3.59
C THR A 318 12.26 -9.81 -2.50
N ARG A 319 12.26 -10.69 -1.50
CA ARG A 319 13.24 -10.76 -0.41
C ARG A 319 14.66 -10.88 -0.98
N PHE A 320 14.89 -11.85 -1.87
CA PHE A 320 16.16 -12.02 -2.58
C PHE A 320 16.57 -10.75 -3.34
N ALA A 321 15.67 -10.18 -4.14
CA ALA A 321 15.96 -9.01 -4.95
C ALA A 321 16.29 -7.76 -4.09
N VAL A 322 15.57 -7.57 -2.98
CA VAL A 322 15.83 -6.49 -2.02
C VAL A 322 17.17 -6.69 -1.33
N CYS A 323 17.45 -7.88 -0.79
CA CYS A 323 18.73 -8.17 -0.15
C CYS A 323 19.91 -7.99 -1.12
N ARG A 324 19.76 -8.42 -2.38
CA ARG A 324 20.75 -8.19 -3.44
C ARG A 324 20.95 -6.70 -3.68
N ALA A 325 19.88 -5.92 -3.79
CA ALA A 325 19.94 -4.47 -3.99
C ALA A 325 20.60 -3.74 -2.80
N LEU A 326 20.39 -4.23 -1.57
CA LEU A 326 21.05 -3.71 -0.38
C LEU A 326 22.56 -3.98 -0.42
N LEU A 327 22.96 -5.24 -0.59
CA LEU A 327 24.37 -5.65 -0.57
C LEU A 327 25.18 -5.13 -1.77
N ALA A 328 24.54 -4.96 -2.93
CA ALA A 328 25.19 -4.38 -4.11
C ALA A 328 25.42 -2.86 -3.99
N ARG A 329 24.83 -2.18 -2.99
CA ARG A 329 25.07 -0.76 -2.80
C ARG A 329 26.47 -0.54 -2.23
N PRO A 330 27.31 0.29 -2.87
CA PRO A 330 28.59 0.64 -2.28
C PRO A 330 28.35 1.32 -0.94
N VAL A 331 29.00 0.81 0.11
CA VAL A 331 29.07 1.47 1.41
C VAL A 331 29.85 2.76 1.18
N SER A 332 29.13 3.83 0.87
CA SER A 332 29.70 5.16 0.67
C SER A 332 30.11 5.70 2.04
N GLY A 333 31.20 5.16 2.59
CA GLY A 333 31.88 5.67 3.78
C GLY A 333 32.40 7.10 3.57
N GLU A 334 32.50 7.54 2.33
CA GLU A 334 32.51 8.96 2.02
C GLU A 334 31.08 9.46 1.95
N ARG A 335 30.65 10.19 2.99
CA ARG A 335 29.62 11.24 2.85
C ARG A 335 30.11 12.23 1.80
N ARG A 336 30.11 11.87 0.50
CA ARG A 336 30.02 12.85 -0.56
C ARG A 336 28.66 13.47 -0.35
N GLY A 337 28.66 14.57 0.40
CA GLY A 337 27.50 15.40 0.58
C GLY A 337 26.91 15.54 -0.82
N ARG A 338 25.76 14.89 -1.03
CA ARG A 338 24.86 15.26 -2.10
C ARG A 338 24.48 16.68 -1.75
N THR A 339 25.34 17.62 -2.11
CA THR A 339 24.94 18.94 -2.57
C THR A 339 24.02 18.61 -3.72
N ARG A 340 22.77 18.35 -3.36
CA ARG A 340 21.64 18.30 -4.26
C ARG A 340 21.69 19.69 -4.85
N THR A 341 22.32 19.81 -6.02
CA THR A 341 22.33 21.02 -6.80
C THR A 341 20.85 21.27 -7.03
N GLN A 342 20.25 22.09 -6.17
CA GLN A 342 18.92 22.58 -6.44
C GLN A 342 19.04 23.20 -7.83
N PRO A 343 18.07 22.97 -8.72
CA PRO A 343 18.03 23.66 -9.99
C PRO A 343 17.93 25.16 -9.69
N ILE A 344 19.08 25.81 -9.55
CA ILE A 344 19.20 27.25 -9.59
C ILE A 344 18.74 27.58 -10.99
N ALA A 345 17.60 28.27 -11.09
CA ALA A 345 17.03 28.74 -12.34
C ALA A 345 18.09 29.55 -13.09
N ARG A 346 18.83 28.87 -13.99
CA ARG A 346 19.84 29.49 -14.83
C ARG A 346 19.10 30.36 -15.83
N ARG A 347 19.14 31.68 -15.60
CA ARG A 347 18.77 32.67 -16.62
C ARG A 347 19.53 32.34 -17.90
N LYS A 348 18.77 32.14 -18.98
CA LYS A 348 19.23 31.89 -20.35
C LYS A 348 20.26 32.96 -20.73
N LYS A 349 21.52 32.58 -20.88
CA LYS A 349 22.53 33.39 -21.58
C LYS A 349 23.08 32.53 -22.72
N ALA A 350 22.99 33.09 -23.92
CA ALA A 350 23.31 32.44 -25.17
C ALA A 350 24.83 32.20 -25.33
N ASP A 351 25.10 31.17 -26.13
CA ASP A 351 26.31 30.82 -26.88
C ASP A 351 27.62 30.51 -26.15
N GLY A 352 28.11 29.31 -26.41
CA GLY A 352 29.44 28.83 -26.01
C GLY A 352 29.58 27.33 -26.21
N VAL A 353 29.93 26.93 -27.43
CA VAL A 353 30.30 25.56 -27.82
C VAL A 353 31.63 25.18 -27.16
N THR A 354 31.66 24.11 -26.36
CA THR A 354 32.87 23.33 -26.10
C THR A 354 32.51 21.90 -25.70
N ASN A 355 33.00 20.95 -26.50
CA ASN A 355 33.01 19.51 -26.23
C ASN A 355 34.02 19.22 -25.12
N GLU A 356 33.57 18.63 -24.01
CA GLU A 356 34.43 17.87 -23.10
C GLU A 356 33.77 16.54 -22.78
N SER A 357 34.47 15.48 -23.17
CA SER A 357 34.15 14.07 -22.98
C SER A 357 34.18 13.71 -21.49
N ALA A 358 33.00 13.36 -20.96
CA ALA A 358 32.83 12.89 -19.59
C ALA A 358 33.34 11.45 -19.43
N PRO A 359 33.96 11.11 -18.28
CA PRO A 359 34.43 9.76 -18.00
C PRO A 359 33.25 8.81 -17.75
N SER A 360 33.30 7.65 -18.40
CA SER A 360 32.35 6.56 -18.28
C SER A 360 32.36 5.97 -16.86
N SER A 361 31.50 6.48 -15.98
CA SER A 361 31.22 5.84 -14.70
C SER A 361 30.44 4.55 -14.96
N ILE A 362 31.02 3.40 -14.59
CA ILE A 362 30.34 2.12 -14.56
C ILE A 362 29.10 2.29 -13.66
N SER A 363 27.93 2.30 -14.30
CA SER A 363 26.67 2.63 -13.68
C SER A 363 26.26 1.45 -12.80
N ALA A 364 26.13 1.65 -11.48
CA ALA A 364 25.53 0.67 -10.57
C ALA A 364 24.11 0.22 -11.01
N ALA A 365 23.50 0.95 -11.95
CA ALA A 365 22.26 0.56 -12.61
C ALA A 365 22.40 -0.66 -13.54
N SER A 366 23.60 -1.04 -13.97
CA SER A 366 23.81 -2.16 -14.90
C SER A 366 23.63 -3.54 -14.26
N VAL A 367 23.88 -3.67 -12.95
CA VAL A 367 23.81 -4.98 -12.25
C VAL A 367 22.37 -5.38 -11.95
N ILE A 368 21.46 -4.41 -11.83
CA ILE A 368 20.07 -4.65 -11.41
C ILE A 368 19.12 -4.89 -12.62
N ASN A 369 19.62 -4.82 -13.85
CA ASN A 369 18.80 -5.01 -15.07
C ASN A 369 18.60 -6.48 -15.46
N SER A 370 19.13 -7.45 -14.70
CA SER A 370 18.70 -8.84 -14.80
C SER A 370 17.20 -8.92 -14.49
N THR A 371 16.44 -9.59 -15.35
CA THR A 371 14.99 -9.72 -15.16
C THR A 371 14.71 -10.24 -13.76
N LEU A 372 13.68 -9.70 -13.09
CA LEU A 372 13.28 -10.08 -11.73
C LEU A 372 13.04 -11.60 -11.54
N HIS A 373 13.05 -12.35 -12.66
CA HIS A 373 12.76 -13.75 -12.79
C HIS A 373 14.00 -14.63 -13.04
N SER A 374 15.16 -14.07 -13.40
CA SER A 374 16.38 -14.86 -13.55
C SER A 374 17.10 -14.99 -12.21
N LEU A 375 17.29 -16.23 -11.75
CA LEU A 375 18.12 -16.49 -10.57
C LEU A 375 19.57 -16.04 -10.85
N SER A 376 20.18 -15.34 -9.91
CA SER A 376 21.59 -14.95 -9.99
C SER A 376 22.51 -16.16 -10.02
N SER A 377 23.71 -16.02 -10.59
CA SER A 377 24.68 -17.12 -10.57
C SER A 377 25.16 -17.40 -9.13
N PRO A 378 25.48 -18.65 -8.80
CA PRO A 378 26.04 -19.02 -7.50
C PRO A 378 27.26 -18.18 -7.11
N THR A 379 28.11 -17.85 -8.09
CA THR A 379 29.29 -17.00 -7.86
C THR A 379 28.90 -15.57 -7.47
N GLU A 380 27.87 -14.99 -8.07
CA GLU A 380 27.37 -13.65 -7.70
C GLU A 380 26.87 -13.65 -6.25
N VAL A 381 26.11 -14.67 -5.85
CA VAL A 381 25.60 -14.80 -4.47
C VAL A 381 26.75 -14.89 -3.47
N VAL A 382 27.79 -15.66 -3.77
CA VAL A 382 28.98 -15.75 -2.92
C VAL A 382 29.71 -14.42 -2.80
N GLN A 383 29.83 -13.67 -3.90
CA GLN A 383 30.41 -12.32 -3.85
C GLN A 383 29.58 -11.38 -2.97
N LEU A 384 28.25 -11.47 -3.02
CA LEU A 384 27.35 -10.70 -2.17
C LEU A 384 27.46 -11.10 -0.68
N LEU A 385 27.60 -12.39 -0.37
CA LEU A 385 27.84 -12.86 0.99
C LEU A 385 29.17 -12.36 1.55
N GLY A 386 30.19 -12.22 0.71
CA GLY A 386 31.48 -11.61 1.08
C GLY A 386 31.47 -10.08 1.14
N SER A 387 30.43 -9.41 0.64
CA SER A 387 30.38 -7.94 0.59
C SER A 387 30.17 -7.31 1.98
N SER A 388 30.63 -6.08 2.16
CA SER A 388 30.34 -5.27 3.34
C SER A 388 29.14 -4.37 3.07
N TRP A 389 28.22 -4.27 4.03
CA TRP A 389 27.05 -3.40 3.97
C TRP A 389 26.60 -2.99 5.38
N GLY A 390 26.39 -1.70 5.63
CA GLY A 390 25.83 -1.23 6.90
C GLY A 390 26.64 -1.61 8.15
N GLU A 391 25.95 -1.71 9.29
CA GLU A 391 26.50 -2.29 10.52
C GLU A 391 26.58 -3.82 10.39
N GLU A 392 27.55 -4.44 11.06
CA GLU A 392 27.79 -5.90 10.93
C GLU A 392 26.55 -6.74 11.32
N ALA A 393 25.78 -6.29 12.31
CA ALA A 393 24.55 -6.96 12.73
C ALA A 393 23.47 -6.94 11.63
N ASP A 394 23.22 -5.78 11.02
CA ASP A 394 22.25 -5.62 9.92
C ASP A 394 22.73 -6.36 8.67
N ALA A 395 24.02 -6.29 8.36
CA ALA A 395 24.64 -7.02 7.26
C ALA A 395 24.39 -8.52 7.36
N CYS A 396 24.55 -9.06 8.57
CA CYS A 396 24.33 -10.48 8.84
C CYS A 396 22.87 -10.88 8.59
N ILE A 397 21.90 -10.07 9.03
CA ILE A 397 20.47 -10.29 8.78
C ILE A 397 20.16 -10.28 7.27
N VAL A 398 20.66 -9.28 6.54
CA VAL A 398 20.43 -9.17 5.09
C VAL A 398 21.05 -10.34 4.33
N LYS A 399 22.26 -10.77 4.71
CA LYS A 399 22.94 -11.95 4.12
C LYS A 399 22.22 -13.24 4.42
N LEU A 400 21.68 -13.40 5.63
CA LEU A 400 20.86 -14.55 6.03
C LEU A 400 19.63 -14.65 5.11
N HIS A 401 18.82 -13.58 5.03
CA HIS A 401 17.63 -13.55 4.17
C HIS A 401 17.96 -13.68 2.69
N LEU A 402 19.09 -13.13 2.22
CA LEU A 402 19.57 -13.33 0.84
C LEU A 402 19.75 -14.81 0.55
N PHE A 403 20.55 -15.50 1.37
CA PHE A 403 20.94 -16.88 1.11
C PHE A 403 19.77 -17.84 1.33
N ASP A 404 18.98 -17.61 2.38
CA ASP A 404 17.75 -18.35 2.65
C ASP A 404 16.79 -18.32 1.46
N SER A 405 16.49 -17.11 0.96
CA SER A 405 15.65 -16.93 -0.23
C SER A 405 16.26 -17.57 -1.48
N TYR A 406 17.58 -17.47 -1.64
CA TYR A 406 18.27 -18.07 -2.78
C TYR A 406 18.12 -19.59 -2.80
N LEU A 407 18.24 -20.25 -1.63
CA LEU A 407 18.03 -21.69 -1.50
C LEU A 407 16.59 -22.10 -1.83
N ASP A 408 15.60 -21.36 -1.33
CA ASP A 408 14.18 -21.61 -1.65
C ASP A 408 13.91 -21.49 -3.15
N LEU A 409 14.40 -20.43 -3.77
CA LEU A 409 14.25 -20.23 -5.20
C LEU A 409 14.96 -21.33 -5.99
N ARG A 410 16.11 -21.81 -5.53
CA ARG A 410 16.85 -22.89 -6.19
C ARG A 410 16.12 -24.23 -6.11
N GLN A 411 15.49 -24.55 -4.98
CA GLN A 411 14.67 -25.77 -4.83
C GLN A 411 13.48 -25.82 -5.80
N SER A 412 12.98 -24.64 -6.22
CA SER A 412 11.89 -24.55 -7.19
C SER A 412 12.31 -24.77 -8.65
N VAL A 413 13.62 -24.81 -8.95
CA VAL A 413 14.14 -25.01 -10.31
C VAL A 413 14.09 -26.50 -10.68
N PRO A 414 13.50 -26.89 -11.82
CA PRO A 414 13.47 -28.29 -12.25
C PRO A 414 14.88 -28.89 -12.40
N THR A 415 15.06 -30.14 -11.97
CA THR A 415 16.33 -30.90 -11.92
C THR A 415 17.02 -31.15 -13.28
N GLY A 416 16.50 -30.56 -14.37
CA GLY A 416 17.09 -30.64 -15.71
C GLY A 416 17.85 -29.39 -16.16
N GLU A 417 17.68 -28.27 -15.44
CA GLU A 417 18.44 -27.03 -15.65
C GLU A 417 19.58 -26.93 -14.63
N ASP A 418 20.38 -28.01 -14.55
CA ASP A 418 21.49 -28.10 -13.61
C ASP A 418 22.54 -27.04 -13.94
N ASP A 419 22.70 -26.13 -13.00
CA ASP A 419 23.74 -25.12 -12.99
C ASP A 419 25.03 -25.80 -12.54
N ALA A 420 25.91 -26.08 -13.50
CA ALA A 420 27.17 -26.76 -13.26
C ALA A 420 28.02 -26.06 -12.18
N ASP A 421 27.91 -24.73 -12.08
CA ASP A 421 28.64 -23.95 -11.07
C ASP A 421 28.08 -24.23 -9.67
N TRP A 422 26.74 -24.29 -9.52
CA TRP A 422 26.11 -24.63 -8.24
C TRP A 422 26.53 -26.02 -7.78
N THR A 423 26.39 -27.02 -8.65
CA THR A 423 26.73 -28.41 -8.34
C THR A 423 28.21 -28.54 -7.98
N SER A 424 29.10 -27.84 -8.69
CA SER A 424 30.52 -27.80 -8.36
C SER A 424 30.79 -27.18 -6.98
N MET A 425 30.15 -26.06 -6.65
CA MET A 425 30.33 -25.37 -5.37
C MET A 425 29.82 -26.17 -4.16
N VAL A 426 28.73 -26.91 -4.34
CA VAL A 426 28.19 -27.82 -3.32
C VAL A 426 29.10 -29.04 -3.15
N GLN A 427 29.49 -29.71 -4.24
CA GLN A 427 30.35 -30.91 -4.19
C GLN A 427 31.74 -30.63 -3.60
N THR A 428 32.32 -29.47 -3.90
CA THR A 428 33.63 -29.06 -3.37
C THR A 428 33.56 -28.58 -1.91
N GLY A 429 32.35 -28.43 -1.34
CA GLY A 429 32.13 -27.86 -0.02
C GLY A 429 32.44 -26.35 0.07
N ALA A 430 32.67 -25.68 -1.07
CA ALA A 430 32.95 -24.25 -1.12
C ALA A 430 31.80 -23.44 -0.50
N MET A 431 30.55 -23.84 -0.75
CA MET A 431 29.38 -23.16 -0.18
C MET A 431 29.32 -23.29 1.35
N ASN A 432 29.63 -24.48 1.91
CA ASN A 432 29.70 -24.68 3.37
C ASN A 432 30.75 -23.75 4.00
N GLN A 433 31.94 -23.67 3.40
CA GLN A 433 33.02 -22.81 3.90
C GLN A 433 32.61 -21.33 3.91
N ILE A 434 31.86 -20.89 2.90
CA ILE A 434 31.39 -19.50 2.82
C ILE A 434 30.33 -19.21 3.88
N VAL A 435 29.39 -20.14 4.12
CA VAL A 435 28.40 -20.02 5.20
C VAL A 435 29.10 -19.98 6.55
N GLU A 436 30.02 -20.91 6.81
CA GLU A 436 30.81 -20.94 8.05
C GLU A 436 31.60 -19.65 8.27
N ALA A 437 32.25 -19.13 7.22
CA ALA A 437 33.02 -17.89 7.30
C ALA A 437 32.12 -16.65 7.50
N THR A 438 30.98 -16.58 6.81
CA THR A 438 30.08 -15.42 6.85
C THR A 438 29.31 -15.32 8.16
N PHE A 439 28.95 -16.47 8.75
CA PHE A 439 28.13 -16.55 9.97
C PHE A 439 28.93 -17.11 11.17
N ALA A 440 30.25 -17.00 11.16
CA ALA A 440 31.13 -17.50 12.24
C ALA A 440 30.75 -16.96 13.63
N SER A 441 30.19 -15.75 13.69
CA SER A 441 29.77 -15.08 14.94
C SER A 441 28.35 -15.42 15.41
N ARG A 442 27.56 -16.19 14.63
CA ARG A 442 26.18 -16.54 14.96
C ARG A 442 25.92 -18.03 14.68
N GLU A 443 25.81 -18.83 15.74
CA GLU A 443 25.63 -20.28 15.63
C GLU A 443 24.26 -20.66 15.03
N ASP A 444 23.15 -20.07 15.51
CA ASP A 444 21.81 -20.48 15.06
C ASP A 444 21.56 -20.28 13.55
N PRO A 445 21.85 -19.11 12.94
CA PRO A 445 21.64 -18.91 11.51
C PRO A 445 22.57 -19.79 10.65
N LYS A 446 23.80 -20.02 11.12
CA LYS A 446 24.77 -20.87 10.44
C LYS A 446 24.25 -22.30 10.36
N ASP A 447 23.82 -22.88 11.49
CA ASP A 447 23.34 -24.26 11.54
C ASP A 447 22.05 -24.44 10.72
N HIS A 448 21.14 -23.46 10.76
CA HIS A 448 19.95 -23.44 9.92
C HIS A 448 20.29 -23.46 8.41
N LEU A 449 21.18 -22.58 7.96
CA LEU A 449 21.58 -22.49 6.56
C LEU A 449 22.34 -23.73 6.08
N LEU A 450 23.20 -24.31 6.92
CA LEU A 450 23.90 -25.56 6.60
C LEU A 450 22.93 -26.74 6.46
N ALA A 451 21.94 -26.85 7.36
CA ALA A 451 20.91 -27.87 7.26
C ALA A 451 20.07 -27.73 5.98
N LYS A 452 19.69 -26.50 5.62
CA LYS A 452 18.93 -26.20 4.40
C LYS A 452 19.76 -26.41 3.12
N LEU A 453 21.06 -26.10 3.17
CA LEU A 453 21.97 -26.36 2.06
C LEU A 453 22.12 -27.87 1.80
N ALA A 454 22.15 -28.68 2.85
CA ALA A 454 22.21 -30.15 2.74
C ALA A 454 20.95 -30.78 2.13
N THR A 455 19.80 -30.09 2.14
CA THR A 455 18.60 -30.56 1.43
C THR A 455 18.57 -30.13 -0.04
N CYS A 456 19.44 -29.20 -0.44
CA CYS A 456 19.57 -28.71 -1.82
C CYS A 456 20.66 -29.42 -2.63
N SER A 457 21.49 -30.24 -1.97
CA SER A 457 22.53 -31.09 -2.57
C SER A 457 21.98 -32.45 -2.96
#